data_AF-A0A2K8K9I7-F1
#
_entry.id   AF-A0A2K8K9I7-F1
#
_cell.length_a   1.000
_cell.length_b   1.000
_cell.length_c   1.000
_cell.angle_alpha   90.00
_cell.angle_beta   90.00
_cell.angle_gamma   90.00
#
_symmetry.space_group_name_H-M   'P 1'
#
loop_
_entity.id
_entity.type
_entity.pdbx_description
1 polymer ?
#
loop_
_entity_poly.entity_id
_entity_poly.type
_entity_poly.pdbx_seq_one_letter_code
_entity_poly.pdbx_strand_id
1 'polypeptide(L)'
;MIRFIGETLGLGLSAVAHATGRRHLRVIMSILLEPLFSGARLQRLEKGQGLFHTGRGVREVCLVRSSQVQLLRYILRGICLVMQSATSGMCLAAASACSSAYARNLGAAHLVLHRRAEHLSSSATSTDALVGHAHDLIPAGHILWTHVTSPFVTAETYANVIACYRQALTQGHDSLMTTTLLHAFLWNEKGPLNHDRQVEKWSRTQTLTPAHEINSAVFFAPIEIYSRLNDRIGDNPYLFPLDKLTAQDITWKADFVVAEQLFLRGLALT
;
A
#
# COMPACT_ATOMS: atom_id res chain seq x y z
N MET A 1 -14.75 14.75 15.55
CA MET A 1 -15.42 13.97 16.62
C MET A 1 -15.96 12.71 15.98
N ILE A 2 -15.57 11.53 16.45
CA ILE A 2 -15.98 10.22 15.89
C ILE A 2 -17.17 9.71 16.71
N ARG A 3 -18.14 9.02 16.12
CA ARG A 3 -19.41 8.67 16.78
C ARG A 3 -19.88 7.26 16.39
N PHE A 4 -20.31 6.46 17.36
CA PHE A 4 -20.92 5.11 17.17
C PHE A 4 -22.42 5.21 16.83
N ILE A 5 -23.01 4.30 16.04
CA ILE A 5 -24.46 4.22 15.79
C ILE A 5 -24.92 2.76 15.96
N GLY A 6 -25.91 2.48 16.81
CA GLY A 6 -26.61 1.19 16.85
C GLY A 6 -28.10 1.33 17.19
N GLU A 7 -28.93 0.47 16.60
CA GLU A 7 -30.26 0.01 17.09
C GLU A 7 -30.73 -1.26 16.32
N THR A 8 -31.76 -1.90 16.85
CA THR A 8 -32.08 -3.35 16.92
C THR A 8 -32.80 -3.97 15.69
N LEU A 9 -32.80 -5.31 15.65
CA LEU A 9 -33.26 -6.27 14.61
C LEU A 9 -34.68 -6.11 14.03
N GLY A 10 -34.81 -6.50 12.75
CA GLY A 10 -36.03 -7.02 12.11
C GLY A 10 -35.66 -8.02 10.99
N LEU A 11 -36.18 -9.26 11.06
CA LEU A 11 -35.91 -10.37 10.14
C LEU A 11 -36.61 -10.19 8.78
N GLY A 12 -35.92 -10.56 7.69
CA GLY A 12 -36.49 -10.75 6.35
C GLY A 12 -35.50 -11.51 5.46
N LEU A 13 -35.82 -12.76 5.11
CA LEU A 13 -35.03 -13.70 4.31
C LEU A 13 -34.78 -13.22 2.88
N SER A 14 -33.55 -13.41 2.38
CA SER A 14 -33.25 -14.01 1.06
C SER A 14 -31.73 -14.00 0.75
N ALA A 15 -31.26 -15.06 0.08
CA ALA A 15 -29.91 -15.33 -0.45
C ALA A 15 -28.86 -15.96 0.51
N VAL A 16 -29.11 -17.22 0.87
CA VAL A 16 -28.10 -18.17 1.32
C VAL A 16 -27.26 -18.61 0.11
N ALA A 17 -25.98 -18.19 0.09
CA ALA A 17 -24.87 -18.88 -0.58
C ALA A 17 -23.47 -18.28 -0.26
N HIS A 18 -23.39 -17.11 0.39
CA HIS A 18 -22.12 -16.38 0.58
C HIS A 18 -21.61 -16.27 2.03
N ALA A 19 -22.27 -16.93 2.99
CA ALA A 19 -22.07 -16.71 4.44
C ALA A 19 -20.99 -17.59 5.10
N THR A 20 -20.62 -18.73 4.52
CA THR A 20 -19.79 -19.75 5.18
C THR A 20 -18.29 -19.44 5.15
N GLY A 21 -17.75 -18.93 4.04
CA GLY A 21 -16.36 -18.44 3.96
C GLY A 21 -16.13 -17.15 4.75
N ARG A 22 -17.14 -16.27 4.70
CA ARG A 22 -17.48 -15.19 5.67
C ARG A 22 -17.06 -15.49 7.10
N ARG A 23 -17.70 -16.51 7.66
CA ARG A 23 -17.59 -16.90 9.07
C ARG A 23 -16.25 -17.55 9.40
N HIS A 24 -15.68 -18.36 8.52
CA HIS A 24 -14.42 -19.07 8.81
C HIS A 24 -13.21 -18.13 8.93
N LEU A 25 -13.07 -17.14 8.03
CA LEU A 25 -11.98 -16.15 8.09
C LEU A 25 -12.15 -15.17 9.29
N ARG A 26 -13.42 -14.83 9.61
CA ARG A 26 -13.80 -14.02 10.78
C ARG A 26 -13.43 -14.68 12.12
N VAL A 27 -13.56 -16.01 12.20
CA VAL A 27 -13.23 -16.79 13.40
C VAL A 27 -11.72 -17.03 13.52
N ILE A 28 -11.01 -17.22 12.40
CA ILE A 28 -9.55 -17.47 12.41
C ILE A 28 -8.75 -16.21 12.77
N MET A 29 -9.10 -15.03 12.22
CA MET A 29 -8.43 -13.77 12.63
C MET A 29 -8.77 -13.35 14.06
N SER A 30 -9.99 -13.66 14.56
CA SER A 30 -10.32 -13.43 15.96
C SER A 30 -9.53 -14.36 16.89
N ILE A 31 -9.39 -15.65 16.55
CA ILE A 31 -8.66 -16.62 17.38
C ILE A 31 -7.15 -16.33 17.42
N LEU A 32 -6.55 -15.87 16.31
CA LEU A 32 -5.11 -15.56 16.26
C LEU A 32 -4.74 -14.23 16.94
N LEU A 33 -5.64 -13.25 16.95
CA LEU A 33 -5.39 -11.94 17.57
C LEU A 33 -5.86 -11.87 19.02
N GLU A 34 -6.84 -12.68 19.44
CA GLU A 34 -7.32 -12.72 20.83
C GLU A 34 -6.23 -12.91 21.89
N PRO A 35 -5.22 -13.78 21.71
CA PRO A 35 -4.10 -13.89 22.64
C PRO A 35 -3.31 -12.59 22.81
N LEU A 36 -3.19 -11.77 21.75
CA LEU A 36 -2.53 -10.46 21.81
C LEU A 36 -3.32 -9.44 22.65
N PHE A 37 -4.63 -9.65 22.83
CA PHE A 37 -5.51 -8.83 23.65
C PHE A 37 -5.83 -9.47 25.01
N SER A 38 -5.15 -10.56 25.40
CA SER A 38 -5.41 -11.30 26.66
C SER A 38 -5.23 -10.44 27.92
N GLY A 39 -4.37 -9.42 27.87
CA GLY A 39 -4.18 -8.40 28.92
C GLY A 39 -4.84 -7.04 28.63
N ALA A 40 -5.67 -6.93 27.58
CA ALA A 40 -6.25 -5.66 27.17
C ALA A 40 -7.43 -5.24 28.06
N ARG A 41 -7.59 -3.93 28.26
CA ARG A 41 -8.75 -3.38 28.97
C ARG A 41 -10.02 -3.51 28.11
N LEU A 42 -11.08 -4.08 28.69
CA LEU A 42 -12.40 -4.07 28.07
C LEU A 42 -13.04 -2.68 28.24
N GLN A 43 -13.50 -2.10 27.14
CA GLN A 43 -14.22 -0.82 27.15
C GLN A 43 -15.55 -0.95 26.42
N ARG A 44 -16.64 -0.53 27.08
CA ARG A 44 -17.95 -0.36 26.45
C ARG A 44 -18.04 1.02 25.82
N LEU A 45 -18.58 1.09 24.61
CA LEU A 45 -18.77 2.33 23.88
C LEU A 45 -20.26 2.63 23.73
N GLU A 46 -20.65 3.86 23.99
CA GLU A 46 -22.00 4.35 23.75
C GLU A 46 -22.17 4.84 22.31
N LYS A 47 -23.43 4.84 21.83
CA LYS A 47 -23.83 5.48 20.59
C LYS A 47 -23.40 6.95 20.60
N GLY A 48 -22.54 7.32 19.66
CA GLY A 48 -22.00 8.66 19.56
C GLY A 48 -20.65 8.87 20.25
N GLN A 49 -20.11 7.88 20.96
CA GLN A 49 -18.85 8.03 21.67
C GLN A 49 -17.65 8.05 20.71
N GLY A 50 -16.76 9.02 20.90
CA GLY A 50 -15.53 9.16 20.13
C GLY A 50 -14.41 8.29 20.68
N LEU A 51 -13.92 7.36 19.85
CA LEU A 51 -12.80 6.49 20.21
C LEU A 51 -11.45 7.14 19.89
N PHE A 52 -11.34 7.78 18.72
CA PHE A 52 -10.16 8.50 18.30
C PHE A 52 -10.48 9.97 18.04
N HIS A 53 -9.51 10.85 18.28
CA HIS A 53 -9.62 12.27 18.01
C HIS A 53 -8.58 12.64 16.96
N THR A 54 -9.01 13.32 15.89
CA THR A 54 -8.13 13.79 14.82
C THR A 54 -6.96 14.59 15.41
N GLY A 55 -5.73 14.27 15.02
CA GLY A 55 -4.51 14.92 15.52
C GLY A 55 -3.93 14.31 16.81
N ARG A 56 -4.63 13.38 17.48
CA ARG A 56 -4.02 12.58 18.55
C ARG A 56 -3.23 11.41 17.95
N GLY A 57 -2.10 11.07 18.57
CA GLY A 57 -1.35 9.87 18.19
C GLY A 57 -2.21 8.61 18.34
N VAL A 58 -1.91 7.59 17.53
CA VAL A 58 -2.50 6.26 17.71
C VAL A 58 -1.94 5.69 19.01
N ARG A 59 -2.75 5.72 20.07
CA ARG A 59 -2.35 5.24 21.41
C ARG A 59 -2.93 3.88 21.73
N GLU A 60 -3.96 3.47 20.99
CA GLU A 60 -4.76 2.28 21.31
C GLU A 60 -5.18 1.59 20.00
N VAL A 61 -5.11 0.26 19.99
CA VAL A 61 -5.69 -0.62 18.97
C VAL A 61 -6.82 -1.39 19.65
N CYS A 62 -8.00 -1.42 19.05
CA CYS A 62 -9.19 -2.00 19.68
C CYS A 62 -9.71 -3.19 18.87
N LEU A 63 -9.86 -4.35 19.50
CA LEU A 63 -10.60 -5.48 18.94
C LEU A 63 -12.10 -5.28 19.20
N VAL A 64 -12.92 -5.26 18.14
CA VAL A 64 -14.37 -5.14 18.28
C VAL A 64 -14.93 -6.49 18.72
N ARG A 65 -15.50 -6.57 19.93
CA ARG A 65 -16.07 -7.81 20.50
C ARG A 65 -17.53 -8.02 20.11
N SER A 66 -18.32 -6.96 19.96
CA SER A 66 -19.73 -7.03 19.59
C SER A 66 -20.15 -5.80 18.77
N SER A 67 -21.21 -5.96 17.97
CA SER A 67 -21.79 -4.91 17.11
C SER A 67 -20.86 -4.42 15.99
N GLN A 68 -21.26 -3.35 15.29
CA GLN A 68 -20.49 -2.69 14.23
C GLN A 68 -20.02 -1.32 14.70
N VAL A 69 -18.72 -1.05 14.56
CA VAL A 69 -18.08 0.25 14.79
C VAL A 69 -17.71 0.84 13.43
N GLN A 70 -17.92 2.14 13.25
CA GLN A 70 -17.48 2.86 12.05
C GLN A 70 -16.50 3.97 12.42
N LEU A 71 -15.39 4.04 11.69
CA LEU A 71 -14.48 5.17 11.74
C LEU A 71 -15.03 6.25 10.82
N LEU A 72 -15.39 7.40 11.38
CA LEU A 72 -16.00 8.53 10.65
C LEU A 72 -15.06 9.73 10.64
N ARG A 73 -14.95 10.42 9.51
CA ARG A 73 -14.24 11.70 9.39
C ARG A 73 -15.20 12.77 8.89
N TYR A 74 -15.33 13.87 9.63
CA TYR A 74 -16.09 15.03 9.18
C TYR A 74 -15.16 16.04 8.51
N ILE A 75 -15.51 16.46 7.30
CA ILE A 75 -14.79 17.53 6.57
C ILE A 75 -15.51 18.88 6.75
N LEU A 76 -14.83 19.97 6.38
CA LEU A 76 -15.42 21.32 6.40
C LEU A 76 -16.76 21.30 5.64
N ARG A 77 -17.80 21.92 6.20
CA ARG A 77 -19.23 21.85 5.79
C ARG A 77 -20.05 20.66 6.31
N GLY A 78 -19.53 19.86 7.25
CA GLY A 78 -20.34 18.88 8.00
C GLY A 78 -20.60 17.56 7.27
N ILE A 79 -19.97 17.35 6.11
CA ILE A 79 -20.05 16.08 5.36
C ILE A 79 -19.30 15.00 6.15
N CYS A 80 -19.96 13.87 6.39
CA CYS A 80 -19.43 12.72 7.11
C CYS A 80 -18.94 11.64 6.14
N LEU A 81 -17.65 11.30 6.19
CA LEU A 81 -17.04 10.22 5.44
C LEU A 81 -16.86 8.98 6.34
N VAL A 82 -17.34 7.83 5.88
CA VAL A 82 -17.06 6.54 6.53
C VAL A 82 -15.71 6.04 6.03
N MET A 83 -14.69 6.13 6.89
CA MET A 83 -13.32 5.74 6.57
C MET A 83 -13.10 4.22 6.71
N GLN A 84 -13.75 3.59 7.67
CA GLN A 84 -13.65 2.16 7.92
C GLN A 84 -14.92 1.67 8.63
N SER A 85 -15.34 0.43 8.37
CA SER A 85 -16.36 -0.27 9.17
C SER A 85 -15.74 -1.55 9.74
N ALA A 86 -15.87 -1.79 11.04
CA ALA A 86 -15.37 -2.94 11.75
C ALA A 86 -16.52 -3.61 12.53
N THR A 87 -16.73 -4.92 12.34
CA THR A 87 -17.72 -5.71 13.08
C THR A 87 -17.03 -6.60 14.11
N SER A 88 -17.79 -7.30 14.95
CA SER A 88 -17.27 -8.33 15.87
C SER A 88 -16.18 -9.21 15.22
N GLY A 89 -15.01 -9.29 15.86
CA GLY A 89 -13.81 -9.99 15.39
C GLY A 89 -12.80 -9.12 14.61
N MET A 90 -13.16 -7.89 14.24
CA MET A 90 -12.27 -6.98 13.49
C MET A 90 -11.51 -6.03 14.42
N CYS A 91 -10.26 -5.72 14.07
CA CYS A 91 -9.49 -4.68 14.73
C CYS A 91 -9.79 -3.31 14.13
N LEU A 92 -9.91 -2.31 15.00
CA LEU A 92 -10.01 -0.91 14.65
C LEU A 92 -8.80 -0.18 15.21
N ALA A 93 -8.01 0.40 14.32
CA ALA A 93 -6.97 1.36 14.63
C ALA A 93 -7.26 2.63 13.83
N ALA A 94 -7.06 3.81 14.41
CA ALA A 94 -7.04 5.02 13.60
C ALA A 94 -5.87 4.90 12.62
N ALA A 95 -6.17 4.63 11.34
CA ALA A 95 -5.20 4.64 10.26
C ALA A 95 -4.73 6.08 10.02
N SER A 96 -3.86 6.55 10.90
CA SER A 96 -2.79 7.44 10.50
C SER A 96 -1.57 6.57 10.26
N ALA A 97 -1.60 5.71 9.25
CA ALA A 97 -0.42 4.91 8.87
C ALA A 97 0.78 5.82 8.53
N CYS A 98 0.55 7.12 8.30
CA CYS A 98 1.58 8.14 8.17
C CYS A 98 1.32 9.39 9.05
N SER A 99 0.86 9.27 10.31
CA SER A 99 1.00 10.45 11.19
C SER A 99 2.44 10.57 11.68
N SER A 100 2.89 11.81 11.81
CA SER A 100 4.12 12.13 12.53
C SER A 100 4.15 11.53 13.95
N ALA A 101 3.00 11.19 14.53
CA ALA A 101 2.92 10.53 15.84
C ALA A 101 3.30 9.04 15.78
N TYR A 102 2.81 8.28 14.79
CA TYR A 102 3.22 6.88 14.60
C TYR A 102 4.73 6.79 14.36
N ALA A 103 5.24 7.63 13.47
CA ALA A 103 6.65 7.64 13.10
C ALA A 103 7.56 8.07 14.27
N ARG A 104 7.14 9.05 15.10
CA ARG A 104 7.85 9.40 16.36
C ARG A 104 7.89 8.24 17.35
N ASN A 105 6.83 7.44 17.43
CA ASN A 105 6.74 6.32 18.37
C ASN A 105 7.60 5.12 17.96
N LEU A 106 8.08 5.04 16.71
CA LEU A 106 9.02 4.00 16.29
C LEU A 106 10.38 4.12 16.98
N GLY A 107 10.73 5.30 17.53
CA GLY A 107 11.99 5.52 18.25
C GLY A 107 13.23 5.28 17.38
N ALA A 108 13.09 5.23 16.06
CA ALA A 108 14.18 4.95 15.14
C ALA A 108 15.08 6.18 15.00
N ALA A 109 16.31 6.10 15.52
CA ALA A 109 17.27 7.21 15.50
C ALA A 109 17.63 7.71 14.08
N HIS A 110 17.43 6.87 13.07
CA HIS A 110 17.71 7.16 11.66
C HIS A 110 16.48 7.66 10.88
N LEU A 111 15.34 7.88 11.54
CA LEU A 111 14.12 8.36 10.89
C LEU A 111 13.95 9.87 11.08
N VAL A 112 14.06 10.63 9.99
CA VAL A 112 13.81 12.08 9.99
C VAL A 112 12.41 12.34 9.45
N LEU A 113 11.59 13.05 10.23
CA LEU A 113 10.23 13.40 9.82
C LEU A 113 10.21 14.76 9.13
N HIS A 114 9.78 14.77 7.88
CA HIS A 114 9.53 16.00 7.15
C HIS A 114 8.03 16.26 7.03
N ARG A 115 7.57 17.41 7.56
CA ARG A 115 6.21 17.89 7.31
C ARG A 115 6.19 18.64 5.99
N ARG A 116 5.65 17.99 4.97
CA ARG A 116 5.46 18.59 3.65
C ARG A 116 4.48 19.77 3.71
N ALA A 117 4.68 20.75 2.84
CA ALA A 117 3.72 21.84 2.65
C ALA A 117 2.36 21.28 2.19
N GLU A 118 1.28 21.95 2.59
CA GLU A 118 -0.10 21.49 2.34
C GLU A 118 -0.40 21.37 0.84
N HIS A 119 0.07 22.33 0.04
CA HIS A 119 -0.14 22.33 -1.41
C HIS A 119 0.58 21.18 -2.14
N LEU A 120 1.61 20.57 -1.52
CA LEU A 120 2.29 19.37 -2.02
C LEU A 120 1.70 18.07 -1.43
N SER A 121 0.67 18.18 -0.61
CA SER A 121 -0.04 17.06 0.01
C SER A 121 -1.47 16.91 -0.54
N SER A 122 -1.78 17.64 -1.61
CA SER A 122 -3.09 17.64 -2.27
C SER A 122 -3.18 16.51 -3.29
N SER A 123 -4.39 16.02 -3.55
CA SER A 123 -4.65 15.09 -4.66
C SER A 123 -4.40 15.72 -6.04
N ALA A 124 -4.27 17.05 -6.12
CA ALA A 124 -3.94 17.78 -7.35
C ALA A 124 -2.43 17.98 -7.56
N THR A 125 -1.59 17.61 -6.58
CA THR A 125 -0.13 17.73 -6.71
C THR A 125 0.39 16.72 -7.71
N SER A 126 1.18 17.15 -8.70
CA SER A 126 1.84 16.24 -9.63
C SER A 126 2.98 15.48 -8.96
N THR A 127 3.29 14.29 -9.46
CA THR A 127 4.45 13.53 -8.99
C THR A 127 5.75 14.30 -9.23
N ASP A 128 5.88 15.02 -10.35
CA ASP A 128 7.07 15.82 -10.67
C ASP A 128 7.34 16.92 -9.63
N ALA A 129 6.29 17.54 -9.08
CA ALA A 129 6.44 18.51 -8.00
C ALA A 129 6.98 17.85 -6.72
N LEU A 130 6.65 16.58 -6.48
CA LEU A 130 7.19 15.81 -5.36
C LEU A 130 8.63 15.37 -5.60
N VAL A 131 9.01 15.09 -6.85
CA VAL A 131 10.38 14.78 -7.25
C VAL A 131 11.29 15.98 -7.00
N GLY A 132 10.89 17.18 -7.47
CA GLY A 132 11.61 18.42 -7.18
C GLY A 132 11.71 18.71 -5.67
N HIS A 133 10.62 18.48 -4.93
CA HIS A 133 10.65 18.62 -3.47
C HIS A 133 11.63 17.66 -2.78
N ALA A 134 11.76 16.42 -3.26
CA ALA A 134 12.72 15.47 -2.70
C ALA A 134 14.17 15.87 -3.00
N HIS A 135 14.42 16.44 -4.17
CA HIS A 135 15.72 17.04 -4.50
C HIS A 135 16.09 18.14 -3.49
N ASP A 136 15.16 19.04 -3.18
CA ASP A 136 15.43 20.14 -2.24
C ASP A 136 15.67 19.66 -0.80
N LEU A 137 15.16 18.47 -0.44
CA LEU A 137 15.30 17.89 0.89
C LEU A 137 16.58 17.08 1.09
N ILE A 138 17.10 16.46 0.03
CA ILE A 138 18.18 15.48 0.12
C ILE A 138 19.39 16.03 -0.64
N PRO A 139 20.38 16.61 0.06
CA PRO A 139 21.44 17.38 -0.59
C PRO A 139 22.53 16.51 -1.26
N ALA A 140 22.61 15.22 -0.91
CA ALA A 140 23.65 14.32 -1.40
C ALA A 140 23.22 12.85 -1.28
N GLY A 141 23.87 11.99 -2.08
CA GLY A 141 23.74 10.54 -2.00
C GLY A 141 22.70 9.98 -2.96
N HIS A 142 22.01 8.92 -2.53
CA HIS A 142 21.07 8.18 -3.36
C HIS A 142 19.70 8.15 -2.71
N ILE A 143 18.66 8.33 -3.51
CA ILE A 143 17.27 8.32 -3.06
C ILE A 143 16.66 6.97 -3.41
N LEU A 144 16.34 6.17 -2.39
CA LEU A 144 15.47 5.01 -2.50
C LEU A 144 14.03 5.46 -2.28
N TRP A 145 13.32 5.76 -3.36
CA TRP A 145 11.92 6.17 -3.32
C TRP A 145 11.00 4.96 -3.32
N THR A 146 10.18 4.81 -2.27
CA THR A 146 9.26 3.69 -2.09
C THR A 146 7.81 4.16 -1.95
N HIS A 147 6.86 3.26 -2.16
CA HIS A 147 5.44 3.55 -2.03
C HIS A 147 4.79 2.63 -0.99
N VAL A 148 4.01 3.23 -0.09
CA VAL A 148 3.24 2.50 0.94
C VAL A 148 2.12 1.65 0.33
N THR A 149 1.80 1.85 -0.94
CA THR A 149 0.82 1.08 -1.71
C THR A 149 1.35 -0.27 -2.18
N SER A 150 2.64 -0.56 -1.99
CA SER A 150 3.28 -1.84 -2.31
C SER A 150 3.60 -2.63 -1.03
N PRO A 151 2.60 -3.18 -0.32
CA PRO A 151 2.76 -3.68 1.06
C PRO A 151 3.59 -4.96 1.18
N PHE A 152 3.82 -5.68 0.08
CA PHE A 152 4.53 -6.96 0.09
C PHE A 152 6.02 -6.83 -0.20
N VAL A 153 6.52 -5.62 -0.43
CA VAL A 153 7.96 -5.36 -0.55
C VAL A 153 8.59 -5.40 0.84
N THR A 154 9.29 -6.48 1.14
CA THR A 154 9.86 -6.75 2.47
C THR A 154 11.27 -6.14 2.63
N ALA A 155 11.80 -6.19 3.85
CA ALA A 155 13.19 -5.81 4.13
C ALA A 155 14.20 -6.63 3.31
N GLU A 156 13.92 -7.91 3.08
CA GLU A 156 14.73 -8.78 2.22
C GLU A 156 14.68 -8.29 0.76
N THR A 157 13.49 -7.98 0.24
CA THR A 157 13.35 -7.41 -1.10
C THR A 157 14.12 -6.10 -1.23
N TYR A 158 14.04 -5.20 -0.25
CA TYR A 158 14.84 -3.97 -0.25
C TYR A 158 16.35 -4.24 -0.24
N ALA A 159 16.82 -5.19 0.56
CA ALA A 159 18.24 -5.56 0.60
C ALA A 159 18.73 -6.08 -0.77
N ASN A 160 17.94 -6.92 -1.43
CA ASN A 160 18.23 -7.44 -2.76
C ASN A 160 18.24 -6.34 -3.82
N VAL A 161 17.27 -5.42 -3.78
CA VAL A 161 17.21 -4.26 -4.68
C VAL A 161 18.43 -3.35 -4.48
N ILE A 162 18.85 -3.08 -3.24
CA ILE A 162 20.02 -2.25 -2.94
C ILE A 162 21.32 -2.90 -3.44
N ALA A 163 21.47 -4.21 -3.23
CA ALA A 163 22.63 -4.96 -3.73
C ALA A 163 22.70 -4.93 -5.27
N CYS A 164 21.56 -5.18 -5.93
CA CYS A 164 21.46 -5.15 -7.39
C CYS A 164 21.71 -3.74 -7.95
N TYR A 165 21.16 -2.70 -7.32
CA TYR A 165 21.41 -1.31 -7.70
C TYR A 165 22.90 -0.98 -7.72
N ARG A 166 23.64 -1.32 -6.65
CA ARG A 166 25.09 -1.09 -6.57
C ARG A 166 25.84 -1.81 -7.68
N GLN A 167 25.46 -3.04 -7.98
CA GLN A 167 26.03 -3.80 -9.09
C GLN A 167 25.70 -3.15 -10.45
N ALA A 168 24.45 -2.75 -10.66
CA ALA A 168 23.99 -2.15 -11.90
C ALA A 168 24.74 -0.84 -12.21
N LEU A 169 25.05 -0.03 -11.19
CA LEU A 169 25.90 1.15 -11.36
C LEU A 169 27.30 0.79 -11.93
N THR A 170 27.90 -0.31 -11.47
CA THR A 170 29.20 -0.76 -12.01
C THR A 170 29.10 -1.31 -13.44
N GLN A 171 27.89 -1.66 -13.88
CA GLN A 171 27.59 -2.18 -15.22
C GLN A 171 27.17 -1.07 -16.21
N GLY A 172 27.18 0.20 -15.78
CA GLY A 172 26.87 1.34 -16.63
C GLY A 172 25.40 1.78 -16.62
N HIS A 173 24.58 1.22 -15.73
CA HIS A 173 23.25 1.78 -15.45
C HIS A 173 23.37 3.02 -14.56
N ASP A 174 22.44 3.96 -14.69
CA ASP A 174 22.45 5.21 -13.92
C ASP A 174 21.44 5.22 -12.76
N SER A 175 20.51 4.27 -12.77
CA SER A 175 19.37 4.17 -11.87
C SER A 175 18.80 2.75 -11.88
N LEU A 176 17.86 2.45 -10.98
CA LEU A 176 17.11 1.20 -10.95
C LEU A 176 15.65 1.47 -10.64
N MET A 177 14.73 0.79 -11.32
CA MET A 177 13.33 0.72 -10.91
C MET A 177 12.83 -0.71 -10.86
N THR A 178 11.88 -0.97 -9.98
CA THR A 178 11.20 -2.27 -9.95
C THR A 178 10.10 -2.35 -10.98
N THR A 179 9.93 -3.56 -11.53
CA THR A 179 9.00 -3.84 -12.61
C THR A 179 8.33 -5.20 -12.40
N THR A 180 7.24 -5.45 -13.10
CA THR A 180 6.59 -6.76 -13.20
C THR A 180 6.77 -7.28 -14.62
N LEU A 181 7.25 -8.52 -14.77
CA LEU A 181 7.36 -9.14 -16.09
C LEU A 181 6.00 -9.59 -16.58
N LEU A 182 5.57 -9.01 -17.70
CA LEU A 182 4.35 -9.38 -18.40
C LEU A 182 4.66 -10.41 -19.48
N HIS A 183 4.42 -11.68 -19.16
CA HIS A 183 4.30 -12.75 -20.14
C HIS A 183 2.88 -12.73 -20.70
N ALA A 184 2.61 -11.78 -21.59
CA ALA A 184 1.31 -11.60 -22.24
C ALA A 184 1.48 -11.03 -23.65
N PHE A 185 0.49 -11.26 -24.51
CA PHE A 185 0.40 -10.56 -25.78
C PHE A 185 -0.04 -9.12 -25.54
N LEU A 186 0.84 -8.16 -25.79
CA LEU A 186 0.53 -6.75 -25.66
C LEU A 186 0.17 -6.17 -27.02
N TRP A 187 -0.96 -5.49 -27.09
CA TRP A 187 -1.50 -4.88 -28.32
C TRP A 187 -1.98 -3.45 -28.00
N ASN A 188 -1.77 -2.54 -28.95
CA ASN A 188 -2.43 -1.23 -28.99
C ASN A 188 -3.24 -1.07 -30.27
N GLU A 189 -3.79 0.12 -30.52
CA GLU A 189 -4.60 0.41 -31.71
C GLU A 189 -3.84 0.24 -33.03
N LYS A 190 -2.50 0.25 -32.98
CA LYS A 190 -1.61 0.07 -34.14
C LYS A 190 -1.18 -1.38 -34.36
N GLY A 191 -1.45 -2.28 -33.39
CA GLY A 191 -1.14 -3.70 -33.49
C GLY A 191 -0.27 -4.24 -32.34
N PRO A 192 0.48 -5.34 -32.57
CA PRO A 192 1.25 -6.01 -31.53
C PRO A 192 2.46 -5.18 -31.08
N LEU A 193 2.72 -5.16 -29.77
CA LEU A 193 3.84 -4.43 -29.16
C LEU A 193 5.08 -5.30 -28.92
N ASN A 194 4.89 -6.59 -28.63
CA ASN A 194 5.98 -7.48 -28.16
C ASN A 194 6.10 -8.81 -28.92
N HIS A 195 5.47 -8.93 -30.09
CA HIS A 195 5.64 -10.07 -30.98
C HIS A 195 5.45 -9.67 -32.44
N ASP A 196 6.04 -10.46 -33.34
CA ASP A 196 5.91 -10.28 -34.78
C ASP A 196 4.93 -11.32 -35.36
N ARG A 197 3.80 -10.81 -35.86
CA ARG A 197 2.75 -11.62 -36.47
C ARG A 197 3.13 -12.18 -37.84
N GLN A 198 4.17 -11.67 -38.49
CA GLN A 198 4.72 -12.21 -39.74
C GLN A 198 5.57 -13.46 -39.48
N VAL A 199 6.22 -13.53 -38.32
CA VAL A 199 7.00 -14.70 -37.90
C VAL A 199 6.06 -15.78 -37.36
N GLU A 200 5.27 -15.46 -36.34
CA GLU A 200 4.30 -16.37 -35.75
C GLU A 200 3.14 -15.56 -35.17
N LYS A 201 1.91 -15.82 -35.65
CA LYS A 201 0.75 -15.04 -35.22
C LYS A 201 0.45 -15.18 -33.73
N TRP A 202 0.63 -16.38 -33.18
CA TRP A 202 0.28 -16.73 -31.80
C TRP A 202 1.27 -17.74 -31.24
N SER A 203 2.46 -17.28 -30.88
CA SER A 203 3.45 -18.10 -30.19
C SER A 203 2.94 -18.53 -28.80
N ARG A 204 3.64 -19.44 -28.13
CA ARG A 204 3.34 -19.72 -26.73
C ARG A 204 3.69 -18.51 -25.87
N THR A 205 2.84 -18.16 -24.92
CA THR A 205 3.06 -17.00 -24.06
C THR A 205 4.35 -17.10 -23.24
N GLN A 206 4.80 -18.33 -22.93
CA GLN A 206 6.05 -18.60 -22.23
C GLN A 206 7.30 -18.31 -23.07
N THR A 207 7.18 -18.28 -24.40
CA THR A 207 8.30 -18.02 -25.32
C THR A 207 8.32 -16.58 -25.83
N LEU A 208 7.37 -15.74 -25.42
CA LEU A 208 7.36 -14.33 -25.73
C LEU A 208 8.47 -13.61 -24.98
N THR A 209 9.10 -12.64 -25.64
CA THR A 209 9.91 -11.63 -24.96
C THR A 209 8.97 -10.86 -24.00
N PRO A 210 9.21 -10.95 -22.68
CA PRO A 210 8.32 -10.29 -21.72
C PRO A 210 8.48 -8.77 -21.81
N ALA A 211 7.39 -8.07 -21.54
CA ALA A 211 7.44 -6.63 -21.34
C ALA A 211 7.57 -6.31 -19.85
N HIS A 212 8.24 -5.21 -19.53
CA HIS A 212 8.32 -4.72 -18.16
C HIS A 212 7.21 -3.70 -17.90
N GLU A 213 6.31 -4.01 -16.98
CA GLU A 213 5.36 -3.05 -16.40
C GLU A 213 6.00 -2.39 -15.17
N ILE A 214 5.94 -1.06 -15.08
CA ILE A 214 6.44 -0.34 -13.90
C ILE A 214 5.44 -0.54 -12.76
N ASN A 215 5.87 -1.16 -11.65
CA ASN A 215 5.00 -1.47 -10.51
C ASN A 215 5.11 -0.48 -9.34
N SER A 216 5.92 0.57 -9.51
CA SER A 216 6.13 1.65 -8.55
C SER A 216 6.66 1.26 -7.16
N ALA A 217 6.99 -0.01 -6.90
CA ALA A 217 7.47 -0.44 -5.59
C ALA A 217 8.75 0.30 -5.15
N VAL A 218 9.73 0.42 -6.06
CA VAL A 218 11.00 1.12 -5.83
C VAL A 218 11.42 1.90 -7.08
N PHE A 219 11.86 3.13 -6.86
CA PHE A 219 12.73 3.88 -7.76
C PHE A 219 14.01 4.25 -7.00
N PHE A 220 15.17 3.95 -7.57
CA PHE A 220 16.46 4.16 -6.92
C PHE A 220 17.43 4.87 -7.86
N ALA A 221 17.77 6.11 -7.52
CA ALA A 221 18.65 6.92 -8.33
C ALA A 221 19.55 7.80 -7.45
N PRO A 222 20.73 8.21 -7.94
CA PRO A 222 21.58 9.17 -7.26
C PRO A 222 20.98 10.59 -7.41
N ILE A 223 21.28 11.50 -6.49
CA ILE A 223 20.67 12.86 -6.46
C ILE A 223 20.93 13.67 -7.73
N GLU A 224 22.02 13.36 -8.45
CA GLU A 224 22.41 13.99 -9.70
C GLU A 224 21.36 13.76 -10.79
N ILE A 225 20.65 12.63 -10.77
CA ILE A 225 19.52 12.36 -11.69
C ILE A 225 18.38 13.32 -11.41
N TYR A 226 18.00 13.50 -10.15
CA TYR A 226 16.96 14.44 -9.75
C TYR A 226 17.32 15.87 -10.15
N SER A 227 18.59 16.26 -9.96
CA SER A 227 19.09 17.60 -10.28
C SER A 227 19.11 17.88 -11.79
N ARG A 228 19.55 16.89 -12.59
CA ARG A 228 19.75 17.03 -14.04
C ARG A 228 18.48 16.84 -14.85
N LEU A 229 17.67 15.85 -14.48
CA LEU A 229 16.51 15.39 -15.26
C LEU A 229 15.17 15.80 -14.65
N ASN A 230 15.16 16.24 -13.38
CA ASN A 230 13.93 16.41 -12.61
C ASN A 230 13.06 15.14 -12.62
N ASP A 231 13.72 13.98 -12.50
CA ASP A 231 13.11 12.65 -12.51
C ASP A 231 13.71 11.80 -11.37
N ARG A 232 12.99 10.75 -10.99
CA ARG A 232 13.41 9.70 -10.04
C ARG A 232 14.13 8.54 -10.72
N ILE A 233 14.26 8.58 -12.05
CA ILE A 233 14.94 7.59 -12.89
C ILE A 233 15.80 8.29 -13.94
N GLY A 234 16.92 7.65 -14.29
CA GLY A 234 17.85 8.14 -15.31
C GLY A 234 17.50 7.67 -16.72
N ASP A 235 18.43 7.91 -17.64
CA ASP A 235 18.30 7.61 -19.06
C ASP A 235 18.54 6.12 -19.35
N ASN A 236 19.29 5.42 -18.48
CA ASN A 236 19.61 4.00 -18.60
C ASN A 236 19.32 3.21 -17.31
N PRO A 237 18.04 3.07 -16.90
CA PRO A 237 17.68 2.33 -15.70
C PRO A 237 17.90 0.82 -15.86
N TYR A 238 18.38 0.19 -14.80
CA TYR A 238 18.24 -1.25 -14.64
C TYR A 238 16.79 -1.58 -14.24
N LEU A 239 16.18 -2.52 -14.95
CA LEU A 239 14.82 -2.98 -14.66
C LEU A 239 14.87 -4.20 -13.76
N PHE A 240 14.55 -4.04 -12.48
CA PHE A 240 14.54 -5.12 -11.50
C PHE A 240 13.16 -5.79 -11.46
N PRO A 241 12.98 -7.03 -11.97
CA PRO A 241 11.69 -7.68 -11.94
C PRO A 241 11.37 -8.19 -10.54
N LEU A 242 10.19 -7.84 -10.03
CA LEU A 242 9.58 -8.46 -8.86
C LEU A 242 8.64 -9.58 -9.31
N ASP A 243 8.48 -10.60 -8.47
CA ASP A 243 7.45 -11.60 -8.69
C ASP A 243 6.06 -10.96 -8.55
N LYS A 244 5.07 -11.60 -9.17
CA LYS A 244 3.71 -11.07 -9.28
C LYS A 244 3.04 -10.82 -7.92
N LEU A 245 3.37 -11.60 -6.89
CA LEU A 245 2.73 -11.48 -5.57
C LEU A 245 3.39 -10.36 -4.76
N THR A 246 4.71 -10.21 -4.84
CA THR A 246 5.42 -9.08 -4.23
C THR A 246 5.09 -7.76 -4.91
N ALA A 247 4.88 -7.77 -6.23
CA ALA A 247 4.64 -6.58 -7.04
C ALA A 247 3.22 -5.98 -6.94
N GLN A 248 2.37 -6.44 -6.02
CA GLN A 248 1.01 -5.90 -5.89
C GLN A 248 1.03 -4.44 -5.43
N ASP A 249 0.45 -3.56 -6.24
CA ASP A 249 0.25 -2.15 -5.95
C ASP A 249 -1.23 -1.87 -5.68
N ILE A 250 -1.53 -1.28 -4.53
CA ILE A 250 -2.90 -0.99 -4.09
C ILE A 250 -3.26 0.42 -4.50
N THR A 251 -3.87 0.56 -5.68
CA THR A 251 -4.38 1.85 -6.17
C THR A 251 -5.90 1.94 -6.03
N TRP A 252 -6.60 0.83 -6.25
CA TRP A 252 -8.05 0.74 -6.25
C TRP A 252 -8.59 -0.17 -5.15
N LYS A 253 -9.90 -0.06 -4.91
CA LYS A 253 -10.60 -0.90 -3.94
C LYS A 253 -10.48 -2.40 -4.25
N ALA A 254 -10.44 -2.78 -5.53
CA ALA A 254 -10.30 -4.18 -5.93
C ALA A 254 -8.93 -4.74 -5.55
N ASP A 255 -7.86 -3.96 -5.77
CA ASP A 255 -6.48 -4.33 -5.42
C ASP A 255 -6.34 -4.61 -3.93
N PHE A 256 -7.00 -3.79 -3.10
CA PHE A 256 -7.04 -4.02 -1.65
C PHE A 256 -7.64 -5.38 -1.29
N VAL A 257 -8.76 -5.75 -1.92
CA VAL A 257 -9.41 -7.05 -1.67
C VAL A 257 -8.48 -8.20 -2.08
N VAL A 258 -7.81 -8.08 -3.22
CA VAL A 258 -6.85 -9.09 -3.70
C VAL A 258 -5.67 -9.20 -2.73
N ALA A 259 -5.04 -8.08 -2.38
CA ALA A 259 -3.92 -8.04 -1.45
C ALA A 259 -4.30 -8.62 -0.07
N GLU A 260 -5.47 -8.28 0.46
CA GLU A 260 -5.97 -8.86 1.72
C GLU A 260 -6.05 -10.40 1.63
N GLN A 261 -6.57 -10.95 0.53
CA GLN A 261 -6.64 -12.40 0.37
C GLN A 261 -5.25 -13.06 0.24
N LEU A 262 -4.30 -12.41 -0.44
CA LEU A 262 -2.92 -12.90 -0.55
C LEU A 262 -2.25 -12.94 0.83
N PHE A 263 -2.40 -11.87 1.62
CA PHE A 263 -1.89 -11.79 2.98
C PHE A 263 -2.48 -12.90 3.86
N LEU A 264 -3.81 -13.06 3.88
CA LEU A 264 -4.49 -14.02 4.75
C LEU A 264 -4.21 -15.49 4.40
N ARG A 265 -3.78 -15.75 3.16
CA ARG A 265 -3.37 -17.07 2.69
C ARG A 265 -1.88 -17.34 2.89
N GLY A 266 -1.10 -16.37 3.38
CA GLY A 266 0.35 -16.49 3.53
C GLY A 266 1.08 -16.59 2.18
N LEU A 267 0.54 -15.99 1.12
CA LEU A 267 1.07 -16.11 -0.23
C LEU A 267 2.03 -14.96 -0.61
N ALA A 268 1.99 -13.84 0.12
CA ALA A 268 2.75 -12.62 -0.22
C ALA A 268 3.58 -12.07 0.95
N LEU A 269 3.74 -12.83 2.02
CA LEU A 269 4.67 -12.55 3.11
C LEU A 269 5.40 -13.83 3.45
N THR A 270 6.66 -13.90 3.03
CA THR A 270 7.67 -14.86 3.50
C THR A 270 8.84 -14.07 4.06
#